data_AF-A0A7S1IGL5-F1
#
_entry.id   AF-A0A7S1IGL5-F1
#
_cell.length_a   1.000
_cell.length_b   1.000
_cell.length_c   1.000
_cell.angle_alpha   90.00
_cell.angle_beta   90.00
_cell.angle_gamma   90.00
#
_symmetry.space_group_name_H-M   'P 1'
#
loop_
_entity.id
_entity.type
_entity.pdbx_description
1 polymer ?
#
loop_
_entity_poly.entity_id
_entity_poly.type
_entity_poly.pdbx_seq_one_letter_code
_entity_poly.pdbx_strand_id
1 'polypeptide(L)'
;GLHTIHYGWVKKVCKSISFTDTKRVALVGRTFRMDYKDGNNVINRFTMRLGWSHDKDFALPFQYPTSLERDQNGNLIISVTCLPLAIEQRNRWITRLLRMKKLEMYTGKGFVNLDMTRPIKLKGKGQLW
;
A
#
# COMPACT_ATOMS: atom_id res chain seq x y z
N GLY A 1 -28.94 24.51 27.97
CA GLY A 1 -28.20 24.60 26.69
C GLY A 1 -27.11 23.55 26.65
N LEU A 2 -27.39 22.37 26.09
CA LEU A 2 -26.47 21.20 26.10
C LEU A 2 -26.62 20.31 24.85
N HIS A 3 -27.17 20.82 23.74
CA HIS A 3 -27.43 20.02 22.53
C HIS A 3 -26.60 20.40 21.29
N THR A 4 -25.72 21.41 21.38
CA THR A 4 -25.08 21.99 20.19
C THR A 4 -23.66 21.47 19.93
N ILE A 5 -23.04 20.73 20.86
CA ILE A 5 -21.61 20.35 20.75
C ILE A 5 -21.41 18.99 20.05
N HIS A 6 -22.40 18.09 20.05
CA HIS A 6 -22.26 16.75 19.45
C HIS A 6 -22.36 16.72 17.92
N TYR A 7 -22.97 17.73 17.29
CA TYR A 7 -23.13 17.75 15.83
C TYR A 7 -21.87 18.15 15.06
N GLY A 8 -20.91 18.83 15.69
CA GLY A 8 -19.67 19.27 15.04
C GLY A 8 -18.72 18.12 14.72
N TRP A 9 -18.61 17.14 15.61
CA TRP A 9 -17.78 15.95 15.42
C TRP A 9 -18.42 14.97 14.44
N VAL A 10 -19.73 14.73 14.53
CA VAL A 10 -20.44 13.82 13.61
C VAL A 10 -20.46 14.37 12.19
N LYS A 11 -20.64 15.69 11.96
CA LYS A 11 -20.51 16.27 10.61
C LYS A 11 -19.09 16.19 10.04
N LYS A 12 -18.05 16.31 10.87
CA LYS A 12 -16.65 16.10 10.45
C LYS A 12 -16.42 14.65 10.05
N VAL A 13 -16.87 13.70 10.88
CA VAL A 13 -16.75 12.26 10.60
C VAL A 13 -17.55 11.87 9.35
N CYS A 14 -18.79 12.35 9.18
CA CYS A 14 -19.59 12.06 7.99
C CYS A 14 -19.07 12.73 6.71
N LYS A 15 -18.54 13.96 6.76
CA LYS A 15 -17.82 14.55 5.61
C LYS A 15 -16.50 13.82 5.31
N SER A 16 -15.85 13.24 6.31
CA SER A 16 -14.64 12.43 6.13
C SER A 16 -14.91 11.05 5.51
N ILE A 17 -16.13 10.51 5.61
CA ILE A 17 -16.51 9.26 4.93
C ILE A 17 -16.68 9.47 3.40
N SER A 18 -16.93 10.71 2.97
CA SER A 18 -17.09 11.07 1.55
C SER A 18 -15.79 11.29 0.79
N PHE A 19 -14.62 11.26 1.45
CA PHE A 19 -13.32 11.51 0.82
C PHE A 19 -12.34 10.40 1.24
N THR A 20 -12.34 9.29 0.51
CA THR A 20 -11.32 8.24 0.68
C THR A 20 -10.05 8.63 -0.07
N ASP A 21 -8.89 8.53 0.58
CA ASP A 21 -7.59 8.75 -0.05
C ASP A 21 -6.97 7.40 -0.43
N THR A 22 -6.57 7.26 -1.68
CA THR A 22 -5.97 6.03 -2.21
C THR A 22 -4.50 6.25 -2.49
N LYS A 23 -3.66 5.30 -2.04
CA LYS A 23 -2.25 5.25 -2.41
C LYS A 23 -1.90 3.93 -3.08
N ARG A 24 -1.07 3.99 -4.11
CA ARG A 24 -0.71 2.86 -4.95
C ARG A 24 0.78 2.56 -4.86
N VAL A 25 1.10 1.29 -4.65
CA VAL A 25 2.47 0.78 -4.58
C VAL A 25 2.61 -0.35 -5.58
N ALA A 26 3.63 -0.29 -6.44
CA ALA A 26 3.99 -1.39 -7.32
C ALA A 26 5.13 -2.22 -6.70
N LEU A 27 5.01 -3.54 -6.79
CA LEU A 27 6.10 -4.47 -6.57
C LEU A 27 6.63 -4.91 -7.93
N VAL A 28 7.76 -4.34 -8.32
CA VAL A 28 8.39 -4.54 -9.62
C VAL A 28 9.32 -5.75 -9.56
N GLY A 29 9.04 -6.75 -10.40
CA GLY A 29 9.84 -7.96 -10.52
C GLY A 29 9.00 -9.20 -10.84
N ARG A 30 9.26 -9.83 -11.99
CA ARG A 30 8.49 -10.96 -12.53
C ARG A 30 8.38 -12.18 -11.61
N THR A 31 9.39 -12.40 -10.77
CA THR A 31 9.42 -13.54 -9.83
C THR A 31 8.71 -13.24 -8.52
N PHE A 32 8.29 -12.00 -8.29
CA PHE A 32 7.66 -11.61 -7.04
C PHE A 32 6.17 -11.95 -7.02
N ARG A 33 5.73 -12.54 -5.90
CA ARG A 33 4.35 -12.99 -5.69
C ARG A 33 3.84 -12.53 -4.35
N MET A 34 2.54 -12.29 -4.29
CA MET A 34 1.80 -11.93 -3.10
C MET A 34 0.50 -12.71 -3.11
N ASP A 35 0.36 -13.63 -2.16
CA ASP A 35 -0.81 -14.49 -2.06
C ASP A 35 -1.61 -14.09 -0.81
N TYR A 36 -2.93 -13.92 -0.96
CA TYR A 36 -3.82 -13.66 0.16
C TYR A 36 -3.98 -14.95 0.97
N LYS A 37 -3.64 -14.88 2.26
CA LYS A 37 -3.94 -15.95 3.22
C LYS A 37 -5.22 -15.55 3.96
N ASP A 38 -6.33 -16.17 3.57
CA ASP A 38 -7.55 -16.11 4.36
C ASP A 38 -7.36 -16.96 5.62
N GLY A 39 -7.08 -16.29 6.74
CA GLY A 39 -7.12 -16.93 8.04
C GLY A 39 -8.49 -16.71 8.62
N ASN A 40 -9.12 -17.77 9.14
CA ASN A 40 -10.40 -17.80 9.88
C ASN A 40 -10.50 -16.84 11.10
N ASN A 41 -9.68 -15.80 11.20
CA ASN A 41 -9.76 -14.71 12.16
C ASN A 41 -9.10 -13.46 11.59
N VAL A 42 -9.93 -12.57 11.00
CA VAL A 42 -9.86 -11.10 10.79
C VAL A 42 -8.55 -10.43 10.31
N ILE A 43 -7.40 -11.10 10.28
CA ILE A 43 -6.12 -10.51 9.88
C ILE A 43 -5.93 -10.81 8.39
N ASN A 44 -6.20 -9.83 7.53
CA ASN A 44 -5.84 -9.90 6.12
C ASN A 44 -4.31 -10.05 6.00
N ARG A 45 -3.83 -11.27 5.73
CA ARG A 45 -2.39 -11.59 5.63
C ARG A 45 -2.02 -11.82 4.18
N PHE A 46 -0.81 -11.39 3.85
CA PHE A 46 -0.21 -11.62 2.56
C PHE A 46 1.10 -12.36 2.70
N THR A 47 1.29 -13.41 1.93
CA THR A 47 2.58 -14.10 1.81
C THR A 47 3.32 -13.55 0.62
N MET A 48 4.53 -13.02 0.86
CA MET A 48 5.35 -12.41 -0.17
C MET A 48 6.57 -13.27 -0.50
N ARG A 49 6.75 -13.58 -1.78
CA ARG A 49 7.95 -14.23 -2.32
C ARG A 49 8.83 -13.18 -2.99
N LEU A 50 9.89 -12.74 -2.32
CA LEU A 50 10.73 -11.61 -2.78
C LEU A 50 12.15 -12.03 -3.22
N GLY A 51 12.32 -13.29 -3.61
CA GLY A 51 13.62 -13.87 -3.98
C GLY A 51 14.55 -14.09 -2.78
N TRP A 52 13.99 -14.16 -1.58
CA TRP A 52 14.69 -14.61 -0.38
C TRP A 52 14.63 -16.13 -0.25
N SER A 53 15.45 -16.71 0.63
CA SER A 53 15.43 -18.14 0.95
C SER A 53 14.13 -18.61 1.61
N HIS A 54 13.28 -17.68 2.04
CA HIS A 54 12.01 -17.93 2.70
C HIS A 54 10.97 -16.89 2.30
N ASP A 55 9.70 -17.29 2.38
CA ASP A 55 8.57 -16.39 2.19
C ASP A 55 8.40 -15.52 3.44
N LYS A 56 7.89 -14.29 3.27
CA LYS A 56 7.50 -13.44 4.41
C LYS A 56 6.02 -13.21 4.43
N ASP A 57 5.42 -13.52 5.57
CA ASP A 57 4.04 -13.14 5.85
C ASP A 57 3.98 -11.69 6.35
N PHE A 58 3.02 -10.95 5.83
CA PHE A 58 2.79 -9.56 6.18
C PHE A 58 1.31 -9.34 6.47
N ALA A 59 1.02 -8.80 7.65
CA ALA A 59 -0.33 -8.40 8.00
C ALA A 59 -0.64 -7.01 7.43
N LEU A 60 -1.83 -6.86 6.86
CA LEU A 60 -2.38 -5.54 6.63
C LEU A 60 -2.63 -4.84 7.97
N PRO A 61 -2.48 -3.51 8.03
CA PRO A 61 -3.06 -2.76 9.11
C PRO A 61 -4.57 -2.81 8.85
N PHE A 62 -5.32 -3.37 9.78
CA PHE A 62 -6.75 -3.60 9.63
C PHE A 62 -7.54 -2.43 9.02
N GLN A 63 -8.67 -2.77 8.40
CA GLN A 63 -9.79 -1.92 7.94
C GLN A 63 -9.64 -1.14 6.63
N TYR A 64 -8.52 -1.23 5.90
CA TYR A 64 -8.41 -0.54 4.61
C TYR A 64 -8.71 -1.45 3.43
N PRO A 65 -9.69 -1.10 2.57
CA PRO A 65 -9.85 -1.76 1.29
C PRO A 65 -8.52 -1.72 0.54
N THR A 66 -7.94 -2.91 0.36
CA THR A 66 -6.70 -3.11 -0.38
C THR A 66 -7.05 -3.90 -1.62
N SER A 67 -6.87 -3.32 -2.81
CA SER A 67 -6.96 -4.07 -4.07
C SER A 67 -5.57 -4.55 -4.47
N LEU A 68 -5.53 -5.76 -5.04
CA LEU A 68 -4.35 -6.35 -5.64
C LEU A 68 -4.61 -6.59 -7.12
N GLU A 69 -3.82 -5.93 -7.96
CA GLU A 69 -3.92 -6.03 -9.41
C GLU A 69 -2.54 -6.33 -9.99
N ARG A 70 -2.48 -6.82 -11.22
CA ARG A 70 -1.22 -6.87 -11.98
C ARG A 70 -1.31 -5.91 -13.15
N ASP A 71 -0.23 -5.18 -13.39
CA ASP A 71 -0.10 -4.35 -14.58
C ASP A 71 0.20 -5.21 -15.83
N GLN A 72 0.25 -4.57 -17.00
CA GLN A 72 0.57 -5.22 -18.28
C GLN A 72 1.98 -5.85 -18.30
N ASN A 73 2.87 -5.42 -17.41
CA ASN A 73 4.23 -5.94 -17.27
C ASN A 73 4.31 -7.10 -16.24
N GLY A 74 3.18 -7.48 -15.65
CA GLY A 74 3.08 -8.49 -14.60
C GLY A 74 3.52 -8.02 -13.21
N ASN A 75 3.80 -6.73 -13.02
CA ASN A 75 4.10 -6.14 -11.73
C ASN A 75 2.84 -6.12 -10.87
N LEU A 76 2.98 -6.42 -9.59
CA LEU A 76 1.85 -6.39 -8.67
C LEU A 76 1.62 -4.96 -8.20
N ILE A 77 0.41 -4.44 -8.37
CA ILE A 77 -0.06 -3.17 -7.86
C ILE A 77 -0.90 -3.41 -6.61
N ILE A 78 -0.55 -2.70 -5.54
CA ILE A 78 -1.24 -2.71 -4.26
C ILE A 78 -1.86 -1.32 -4.09
N SER A 79 -3.18 -1.23 -4.16
CA SER A 79 -3.91 0.02 -3.92
C SER A 79 -4.46 -0.02 -2.50
N VAL A 80 -4.12 0.96 -1.66
CA VAL A 80 -4.59 1.07 -0.28
C VAL A 80 -5.46 2.30 -0.13
N THR A 81 -6.75 2.08 0.05
CA THR A 81 -7.75 3.13 0.19
C THR A 81 -8.14 3.27 1.65
N CYS A 82 -8.07 4.49 2.21
CA CYS A 82 -8.40 4.74 3.60
C CYS A 82 -9.24 6.00 3.80
N LEU A 83 -9.92 6.07 4.94
CA LEU A 83 -10.56 7.30 5.41
C LEU A 83 -9.50 8.35 5.83
N PRO A 84 -9.85 9.64 5.89
CA PRO A 84 -8.91 10.71 6.25
C PRO A 84 -8.23 10.51 7.62
N LEU A 85 -8.99 10.01 8.61
CA LEU A 85 -8.51 9.70 9.96
C LEU A 85 -7.42 8.61 10.01
N ALA A 86 -7.25 7.88 8.91
CA ALA A 86 -6.35 6.74 8.79
C ALA A 86 -5.11 7.00 7.91
N ILE A 87 -5.01 8.19 7.30
CA ILE A 87 -3.95 8.53 6.34
C ILE A 87 -2.55 8.32 6.94
N GLU A 88 -2.33 8.72 8.19
CA GLU A 88 -1.04 8.54 8.85
C GLU A 88 -0.67 7.06 9.02
N GLN A 89 -1.62 6.25 9.48
CA GLN A 89 -1.38 4.82 9.70
C GLN A 89 -1.09 4.12 8.36
N ARG A 90 -1.86 4.45 7.32
CA ARG A 90 -1.61 3.99 5.96
C ARG A 90 -0.22 4.40 5.47
N ASN A 91 0.17 5.66 5.63
CA ASN A 91 1.48 6.16 5.18
C ASN A 91 2.65 5.46 5.93
N ARG A 92 2.50 5.19 7.23
CA ARG A 92 3.48 4.41 8.01
C ARG A 92 3.57 2.98 7.48
N TRP A 93 2.43 2.36 7.17
CA TRP A 93 2.40 1.01 6.61
C TRP A 93 3.04 0.93 5.23
N ILE A 94 2.71 1.85 4.32
CA ILE A 94 3.34 1.97 3.01
C ILE A 94 4.85 2.17 3.16
N THR A 95 5.28 3.06 4.07
CA THR A 95 6.72 3.25 4.34
C THR A 95 7.40 1.96 4.80
N ARG A 96 6.74 1.16 5.64
CA ARG A 96 7.25 -0.15 6.07
C ARG A 96 7.34 -1.11 4.89
N LEU A 97 6.30 -1.17 4.04
CA LEU A 97 6.26 -1.98 2.83
C LEU A 97 7.42 -1.64 1.89
N LEU A 98 7.61 -0.36 1.56
CA LEU A 98 8.71 0.13 0.72
C LEU A 98 10.10 -0.25 1.27
N ARG A 99 10.25 -0.29 2.61
CA ARG A 99 11.50 -0.67 3.27
C ARG A 99 11.75 -2.18 3.28
N MET A 100 10.72 -3.02 3.14
CA MET A 100 10.89 -4.48 3.18
C MET A 100 11.73 -4.99 2.01
N LYS A 101 11.49 -4.46 0.82
CA LYS A 101 12.32 -4.71 -0.37
C LYS A 101 12.49 -3.40 -1.12
N LYS A 102 13.51 -2.65 -0.73
CA LYS A 102 13.88 -1.38 -1.37
C LYS A 102 14.07 -1.59 -2.87
N LEU A 103 13.67 -0.60 -3.65
CA LEU A 103 13.96 -0.57 -5.07
C LEU A 103 15.47 -0.61 -5.31
N GLU A 104 15.92 -1.62 -6.03
CA GLU A 104 17.30 -1.76 -6.47
C GLU A 104 17.54 -0.90 -7.71
N MET A 105 18.42 0.10 -7.61
CA MET A 105 18.63 1.09 -8.69
C MET A 105 19.22 0.52 -9.99
N TYR A 106 19.86 -0.64 -9.95
CA TYR A 106 20.46 -1.28 -11.13
C TYR A 106 19.51 -2.27 -11.82
N THR A 107 18.64 -2.93 -11.05
CA THR A 107 17.73 -3.96 -11.57
C THR A 107 16.31 -3.42 -11.78
N GLY A 108 15.97 -2.31 -11.12
CA GLY A 108 14.60 -1.77 -11.07
C GLY A 108 13.65 -2.65 -10.27
N LYS A 109 14.14 -3.62 -9.49
CA LYS A 109 13.32 -4.58 -8.75
C LYS A 109 13.08 -4.12 -7.32
N GLY A 110 11.87 -4.29 -6.81
CA GLY A 110 11.47 -3.94 -5.45
C GLY A 110 10.19 -3.13 -5.42
N PHE A 111 9.87 -2.54 -4.28
CA PHE A 111 8.69 -1.71 -4.16
C PHE A 111 8.92 -0.27 -4.64
N VAL A 112 7.91 0.25 -5.34
CA VAL A 112 7.85 1.60 -5.89
C VAL A 112 6.55 2.24 -5.46
N ASN A 113 6.60 3.49 -5.00
CA ASN A 113 5.40 4.28 -4.77
C ASN A 113 4.98 4.94 -6.08
N LEU A 114 3.81 4.56 -6.61
CA LEU A 114 3.29 5.04 -7.89
C LEU A 114 2.70 6.46 -7.80
N ASP A 115 2.45 6.96 -6.58
CA ASP A 115 1.95 8.33 -6.38
C ASP A 115 3.09 9.34 -6.21
N MET A 116 4.32 8.96 -6.53
CA MET A 116 5.44 9.90 -6.54
C MET A 116 5.33 10.80 -7.76
N THR A 117 5.42 12.11 -7.53
CA THR A 117 5.40 13.13 -8.58
C THR A 117 6.71 13.23 -9.36
N ARG A 118 7.73 12.45 -8.97
CA ARG A 118 9.05 12.45 -9.60
C ARG A 118 9.42 11.03 -10.03
N PRO A 119 9.84 10.86 -11.29
CA PRO A 119 10.29 9.56 -11.77
C PRO A 119 11.56 9.11 -11.04
N ILE A 120 11.69 7.79 -10.84
CA ILE A 120 12.85 7.23 -10.14
C ILE A 120 13.96 6.95 -11.14
N LYS A 121 15.09 7.64 -10.99
CA LYS A 121 16.28 7.42 -11.83
C LYS A 121 16.94 6.09 -11.49
N LEU A 122 17.01 5.19 -12.47
CA LEU A 122 17.77 3.95 -12.40
C LEU A 122 19.19 4.18 -12.89
N LYS A 123 20.16 3.57 -12.22
CA LYS A 123 21.57 3.66 -12.62
C LYS A 123 21.76 2.85 -13.90
N GLY A 124 22.05 3.54 -15.00
CA GLY A 124 22.37 2.93 -16.30
C GLY A 124 21.18 2.33 -17.08
N LYS A 125 19.93 2.54 -16.64
CA LYS A 125 18.72 1.95 -17.26
C LYS A 125 17.56 2.93 -17.51
N GLY A 126 17.79 4.24 -17.38
CA GLY A 126 16.75 5.25 -17.59
C GLY A 126 15.94 5.56 -16.32
N GLN A 127 14.62 5.76 -16.44
CA GLN A 127 13.74 6.17 -15.35
C GLN A 127 12.51 5.26 -15.23
N LEU A 128 12.04 5.00 -13.99
CA LEU A 128 10.76 4.34 -13.68
C LEU A 128 9.67 5.37 -13.36
N TRP A 129 8.47 5.15 -13.90
CA TRP A 129 7.23 5.89 -13.64
C TRP A 129 6.22 4.99 -12.93
#